data_AF-A0A1W9X4F9-F1
#
_entry.id   AF-A0A1W9X4F9-F1
#
_cell.length_a   1.000
_cell.length_b   1.000
_cell.length_c   1.000
_cell.angle_alpha   90.00
_cell.angle_beta   90.00
_cell.angle_gamma   90.00
#
_symmetry.space_group_name_H-M   'P 1'
#
loop_
_entity.id
_entity.type
_entity.pdbx_description
1 polymer ?
#
loop_
_entity_poly.entity_id
_entity_poly.type
_entity_poly.pdbx_seq_one_letter_code
_entity_poly.pdbx_strand_id
1 'polypeptide(L)'
;MKNQSWTFPVFSITFFSIVSWFTTTYGIYKLTYHTKDPTGDVVLLLNVVVPLVISILLTSGIQLMLVYTAHAVKDQRGLLKKLFYLMVYLICMSFSVGFGYAFWFEQIRTEEIEKEIYVKQVNASLHALAQFKQRYADFTYNLSELVKHSQIQAERESASGDTCDRKTQGIRGPRARQREADAALFANYLPYVNNSYNKIVNSITALETGLGRFSNGDNIKQYEDNLNKVNREANLEWGSSWRNDLLKLLKKRIEQWQGQKEFIRGQNTFKCPDETLARYAETLLSLEINELNTEIKLLDSRDSRQIQMFAFKTLFNILLETPKWVFYPQDRKDTESLKTSNIFPLGLGIIVDLLIFLSIFYIKPSVGNKHSKIVASLVPTITHYAVQWGKEHYIVLPVIQNRERIQIENFLKLHGIEVIRSYAPHSELPTPCKHHKSFQKSGLFNIYKVPSQFMKELSAIYIDEEAQKLR
;
A
#
# COMPACT_ATOMS: atom_id res chain seq x y z
N MET A 1 3.18 -47.65 -12.47
CA MET A 1 3.82 -46.32 -12.29
C MET A 1 2.76 -45.21 -12.43
N LYS A 2 2.00 -44.90 -11.36
CA LYS A 2 0.88 -43.92 -11.41
C LYS A 2 0.72 -43.04 -10.15
N ASN A 3 1.72 -43.00 -9.26
CA ASN A 3 1.70 -42.18 -8.03
C ASN A 3 2.53 -40.89 -8.12
N GLN A 4 3.17 -40.60 -9.26
CA GLN A 4 4.14 -39.50 -9.37
C GLN A 4 3.50 -38.11 -9.54
N SER A 5 2.19 -38.00 -9.76
CA SER A 5 1.54 -36.70 -10.00
C SER A 5 1.23 -35.89 -8.73
N TRP A 6 1.29 -36.50 -7.55
CA TRP A 6 0.90 -35.86 -6.28
C TRP A 6 2.09 -35.38 -5.45
N THR A 7 3.26 -35.98 -5.60
CA THR A 7 4.42 -35.71 -4.76
C THR A 7 5.05 -34.34 -5.07
N PHE A 8 5.10 -33.96 -6.36
CA PHE A 8 5.74 -32.71 -6.78
C PHE A 8 5.01 -31.43 -6.31
N PRO A 9 3.67 -31.28 -6.46
CA PRO A 9 2.97 -30.09 -5.99
C PRO A 9 3.00 -29.97 -4.46
N VAL A 10 2.84 -31.08 -3.74
CA VAL A 10 2.88 -31.09 -2.27
C VAL A 10 4.26 -30.70 -1.77
N PHE A 11 5.33 -31.28 -2.35
CA PHE A 11 6.70 -30.90 -2.03
C PHE A 11 6.96 -29.41 -2.28
N SER A 12 6.50 -28.89 -3.43
CA SER A 12 6.67 -27.48 -3.79
C SER A 12 5.98 -26.56 -2.79
N ILE A 13 4.72 -26.86 -2.41
CA ILE A 13 3.99 -26.10 -1.39
C ILE A 13 4.76 -26.12 -0.08
N THR A 14 5.16 -27.30 0.41
CA THR A 14 5.89 -27.41 1.68
C THR A 14 7.21 -26.64 1.64
N PHE A 15 7.99 -26.79 0.57
CA PHE A 15 9.28 -26.11 0.42
C PHE A 15 9.12 -24.58 0.40
N PHE A 16 8.26 -24.04 -0.47
CA PHE A 16 8.06 -22.60 -0.55
C PHE A 16 7.39 -22.03 0.71
N SER A 17 6.50 -22.78 1.36
CA SER A 17 5.95 -22.40 2.66
C SER A 17 7.02 -22.34 3.74
N ILE A 18 7.99 -23.26 3.77
CA ILE A 18 9.11 -23.22 4.73
C ILE A 18 9.99 -21.99 4.47
N VAL A 19 10.33 -21.70 3.20
CA VAL A 19 11.11 -20.52 2.84
C VAL A 19 10.38 -19.25 3.26
N SER A 20 9.12 -19.10 2.83
CA SER A 20 8.27 -17.94 3.16
C SER A 20 8.08 -17.79 4.67
N TRP A 21 7.89 -18.89 5.40
CA TRP A 21 7.80 -18.91 6.86
C TRP A 21 9.11 -18.45 7.52
N PHE A 22 10.26 -18.94 7.07
CA PHE A 22 11.55 -18.55 7.63
C PHE A 22 11.84 -17.06 7.41
N THR A 23 11.67 -16.57 6.17
CA THR A 23 11.94 -15.17 5.84
C THR A 23 11.00 -14.21 6.58
N THR A 24 9.72 -14.56 6.68
CA THR A 24 8.71 -13.75 7.37
C THR A 24 8.93 -13.74 8.89
N THR A 25 9.27 -14.90 9.47
CA THR A 25 9.59 -15.00 10.90
C THR A 25 10.81 -14.15 11.26
N TYR A 26 11.86 -14.21 10.43
CA TYR A 26 13.05 -13.38 10.60
C TYR A 26 12.71 -11.88 10.59
N GLY A 27 11.87 -11.46 9.64
CA GLY A 27 11.39 -10.08 9.55
C GLY A 27 10.65 -9.65 10.81
N ILE A 28 9.62 -10.38 11.22
CA ILE A 28 8.82 -10.02 12.39
C ILE A 28 9.68 -10.03 13.67
N TYR A 29 10.61 -10.98 13.78
CA TYR A 29 11.53 -11.04 14.91
C TYR A 29 12.40 -9.79 14.98
N LYS A 30 13.02 -9.38 13.88
CA LYS A 30 13.81 -8.14 13.82
C LYS A 30 12.98 -6.87 14.06
N LEU A 31 11.67 -6.91 13.85
CA LEU A 31 10.78 -5.78 14.17
C LEU A 31 10.54 -5.66 15.67
N THR A 32 10.34 -6.80 16.33
CA THR A 32 9.92 -6.90 17.73
C THR A 32 11.09 -6.98 18.69
N TYR A 33 12.28 -7.32 18.20
CA TYR A 33 13.50 -7.35 18.98
C TYR A 33 13.94 -5.93 19.38
N HIS A 34 13.92 -5.64 20.68
CA HIS A 34 14.37 -4.36 21.23
C HIS A 34 15.75 -4.53 21.87
N THR A 35 16.79 -4.00 21.22
CA THR A 35 18.11 -3.80 21.85
C THR A 35 18.08 -2.53 22.70
N LYS A 36 17.59 -2.63 23.93
CA LYS A 36 18.03 -1.74 25.01
C LYS A 36 18.82 -2.59 25.99
N ASP A 37 20.01 -2.11 26.37
CA ASP A 37 21.09 -2.82 27.05
C ASP A 37 20.65 -3.97 27.98
N PRO A 38 21.07 -5.22 27.71
CA PRO A 38 20.64 -6.36 28.48
C PRO A 38 21.55 -6.55 29.70
N THR A 39 21.28 -5.83 30.78
CA THR A 39 21.86 -6.18 32.09
C THR A 39 20.80 -6.92 32.92
N GLY A 40 20.68 -8.25 32.70
CA GLY A 40 19.92 -9.17 33.59
C GLY A 40 19.21 -10.34 32.88
N ASP A 41 19.08 -11.48 33.56
CA ASP A 41 18.44 -12.71 33.03
C ASP A 41 16.94 -12.55 32.73
N VAL A 42 16.24 -11.72 33.51
CA VAL A 42 14.82 -11.37 33.27
C VAL A 42 14.65 -10.61 31.95
N VAL A 43 15.69 -9.87 31.53
CA VAL A 43 15.71 -9.10 30.28
C VAL A 43 15.91 -10.02 29.07
N LEU A 44 16.64 -11.13 29.20
CA LEU A 44 16.84 -12.10 28.12
C LEU A 44 15.51 -12.77 27.72
N LEU A 45 14.72 -13.21 28.71
CA LEU A 45 13.45 -13.88 28.44
C LEU A 45 12.43 -12.92 27.81
N LEU A 46 12.34 -11.68 28.31
CA LEU A 46 11.41 -10.69 27.79
C LEU A 46 11.82 -10.10 26.43
N ASN A 47 13.13 -9.90 26.18
CA ASN A 47 13.60 -9.23 24.97
C ASN A 47 13.98 -10.18 23.83
N VAL A 48 14.23 -11.47 24.09
CA VAL A 48 14.60 -12.44 23.05
C VAL A 48 13.48 -13.45 22.82
N VAL A 49 13.04 -14.13 23.88
CA VAL A 49 12.12 -15.27 23.78
C VAL A 49 10.72 -14.81 23.40
N VAL A 50 10.20 -13.77 24.04
CA VAL A 50 8.85 -13.25 23.76
C VAL A 50 8.72 -12.77 22.30
N PRO A 51 9.61 -11.92 21.75
CA PRO A 51 9.58 -11.55 20.33
C PRO A 51 9.66 -12.75 19.39
N LEU A 52 10.51 -13.74 19.69
CA LEU A 52 10.64 -14.94 18.87
C LEU A 52 9.34 -15.75 18.83
N VAL A 53 8.71 -16.00 19.99
CA VAL A 53 7.45 -16.75 20.08
C VAL A 53 6.33 -16.03 19.35
N ILE A 54 6.19 -14.72 19.54
CA ILE A 54 5.21 -13.90 18.84
C ILE A 54 5.42 -13.99 17.32
N SER A 55 6.67 -13.88 16.87
CA SER A 55 7.03 -13.95 15.44
C SER A 55 6.67 -15.30 14.82
N ILE A 56 6.98 -16.40 15.52
CA ILE A 56 6.64 -17.76 15.11
C ILE A 56 5.11 -17.93 15.01
N LEU A 57 4.37 -17.51 16.02
CA LEU A 57 2.91 -17.63 16.05
C LEU A 57 2.25 -16.83 14.94
N LEU A 58 2.63 -15.55 14.79
CA LEU A 58 2.06 -14.66 13.79
C LEU A 58 2.37 -15.14 12.37
N THR A 59 3.61 -15.56 12.11
CA THR A 59 4.01 -16.09 10.81
C THR A 59 3.28 -17.38 10.47
N SER A 60 3.15 -18.29 11.43
CA SER A 60 2.42 -19.54 11.23
C SER A 60 0.94 -19.29 10.92
N GLY A 61 0.32 -18.30 11.58
CA GLY A 61 -1.04 -17.85 11.28
C GLY A 61 -1.18 -17.29 9.87
N ILE A 62 -0.27 -16.42 9.43
CA ILE A 62 -0.24 -15.87 8.07
C ILE A 62 -0.09 -17.00 7.04
N GLN A 63 0.84 -17.94 7.25
CA GLN A 63 1.07 -19.03 6.30
C GLN A 63 -0.11 -19.99 6.19
N LEU A 64 -0.74 -20.32 7.31
CA LEU A 64 -1.96 -21.14 7.29
C LEU A 64 -3.07 -20.42 6.52
N MET A 65 -3.23 -19.10 6.74
CA MET A 65 -4.18 -18.29 5.99
C MET A 65 -3.88 -18.22 4.49
N LEU A 66 -2.61 -18.11 4.09
CA LEU A 66 -2.21 -18.12 2.68
C LEU A 66 -2.60 -19.42 1.99
N VAL A 67 -2.27 -20.56 2.60
CA VAL A 67 -2.60 -21.89 2.04
C VAL A 67 -4.12 -22.10 2.03
N TYR A 68 -4.81 -21.74 3.12
CA TYR A 68 -6.26 -21.87 3.23
C TYR A 68 -7.00 -21.02 2.19
N THR A 69 -6.65 -19.75 2.06
CA THR A 69 -7.31 -18.83 1.12
C THR A 69 -7.03 -19.25 -0.32
N ALA A 70 -5.81 -19.67 -0.66
CA ALA A 70 -5.49 -20.21 -1.98
C ALA A 70 -6.33 -21.46 -2.31
N HIS A 71 -6.52 -22.37 -1.35
CA HIS A 71 -7.40 -23.53 -1.52
C HIS A 71 -8.88 -23.11 -1.66
N ALA A 72 -9.34 -22.15 -0.87
CA ALA A 72 -10.71 -21.63 -0.94
C ALA A 72 -11.01 -20.95 -2.29
N VAL A 73 -10.08 -20.19 -2.87
CA VAL A 73 -10.28 -19.58 -4.21
C VAL A 73 -10.54 -20.66 -5.26
N LYS A 74 -9.84 -21.80 -5.16
CA LYS A 74 -9.96 -22.91 -6.11
C LYS A 74 -11.28 -23.67 -5.98
N ASP A 75 -11.69 -24.00 -4.76
CA ASP A 75 -12.83 -24.91 -4.51
C ASP A 75 -14.21 -24.22 -4.55
N GLN A 76 -14.26 -22.91 -4.35
CA GLN A 76 -15.53 -22.17 -4.34
C GLN A 76 -16.17 -22.08 -5.73
N ARG A 77 -17.50 -22.11 -5.83
CA ARG A 77 -18.22 -22.01 -7.12
C ARG A 77 -18.66 -20.58 -7.49
N GLY A 78 -18.79 -19.67 -6.51
CA GLY A 78 -19.28 -18.31 -6.72
C GLY A 78 -18.19 -17.27 -6.98
N LEU A 79 -18.35 -16.43 -8.02
CA LEU A 79 -17.35 -15.43 -8.42
C LEU A 79 -17.08 -14.38 -7.33
N LEU A 80 -18.10 -13.87 -6.65
CA LEU A 80 -17.94 -12.92 -5.54
C LEU A 80 -17.16 -13.52 -4.37
N LYS A 81 -17.44 -14.78 -4.01
CA LYS A 81 -16.72 -15.48 -2.95
C LYS A 81 -15.26 -15.72 -3.33
N LYS A 82 -15.00 -16.12 -4.59
CA LYS A 82 -13.63 -16.24 -5.11
C LYS A 82 -12.87 -14.93 -5.04
N LEU A 83 -13.48 -13.83 -5.46
CA LEU A 83 -12.86 -12.50 -5.42
C LEU A 83 -12.56 -12.07 -3.99
N PHE A 84 -13.47 -12.33 -3.05
CA PHE A 84 -13.25 -12.07 -1.63
C PHE A 84 -12.05 -12.87 -1.08
N TYR A 85 -11.98 -14.19 -1.30
CA TYR A 85 -10.84 -14.99 -0.87
C TYR A 85 -9.53 -14.61 -1.56
N LEU A 86 -9.60 -14.17 -2.82
CA LEU A 86 -8.44 -13.65 -3.55
C LEU A 86 -7.93 -12.34 -2.92
N MET A 87 -8.82 -11.42 -2.54
CA MET A 87 -8.44 -10.19 -1.84
C MET A 87 -7.79 -10.48 -0.49
N VAL A 88 -8.36 -11.41 0.30
CA VAL A 88 -7.75 -11.83 1.57
C VAL A 88 -6.38 -12.46 1.33
N TYR A 89 -6.23 -13.31 0.31
CA TYR A 89 -4.95 -13.89 -0.08
C TYR A 89 -3.91 -12.80 -0.41
N LEU A 90 -4.26 -11.80 -1.23
CA LEU A 90 -3.37 -10.69 -1.59
C LEU A 90 -2.96 -9.84 -0.38
N ILE A 91 -3.86 -9.65 0.59
CA ILE A 91 -3.54 -8.97 1.85
C ILE A 91 -2.54 -9.79 2.66
N CYS A 92 -2.80 -11.09 2.87
CA CYS A 92 -1.88 -11.97 3.59
C CYS A 92 -0.50 -12.06 2.91
N MET A 93 -0.49 -12.11 1.58
CA MET A 93 0.72 -12.11 0.76
C MET A 93 1.49 -10.81 0.95
N SER A 94 0.81 -9.66 0.96
CA SER A 94 1.46 -8.36 1.20
C SER A 94 2.15 -8.29 2.56
N PHE A 95 1.54 -8.88 3.60
CA PHE A 95 2.18 -8.98 4.92
C PHE A 95 3.39 -9.92 4.91
N SER A 96 3.23 -11.12 4.33
CA SER A 96 4.32 -12.10 4.19
C SER A 96 5.53 -11.50 3.46
N VAL A 97 5.30 -10.91 2.29
CA VAL A 97 6.34 -10.23 1.50
C VAL A 97 6.94 -9.03 2.24
N GLY A 98 6.11 -8.20 2.88
CA GLY A 98 6.57 -7.01 3.60
C GLY A 98 7.51 -7.35 4.76
N PHE A 99 7.19 -8.39 5.54
CA PHE A 99 8.07 -8.87 6.60
C PHE A 99 9.28 -9.64 6.05
N GLY A 100 9.08 -10.49 5.04
CA GLY A 100 10.16 -11.22 4.36
C GLY A 100 11.17 -10.30 3.66
N TYR A 101 10.78 -9.08 3.30
CA TYR A 101 11.66 -8.11 2.66
C TYR A 101 12.92 -7.84 3.48
N ALA A 102 12.82 -7.69 4.80
CA ALA A 102 13.99 -7.38 5.63
C ALA A 102 15.07 -8.46 5.53
N PHE A 103 14.65 -9.73 5.48
CA PHE A 103 15.56 -10.85 5.27
C PHE A 103 16.26 -10.73 3.91
N TRP A 104 15.49 -10.59 2.83
CA TRP A 104 16.05 -10.51 1.48
C TRP A 104 16.92 -9.27 1.27
N PHE A 105 16.49 -8.14 1.81
CA PHE A 105 17.24 -6.88 1.75
C PHE A 105 18.58 -7.01 2.46
N GLU A 106 18.63 -7.62 3.64
CA GLU A 106 19.88 -7.85 4.38
C GLU A 106 20.83 -8.81 3.66
N GLN A 107 20.31 -9.87 3.05
CA GLN A 107 21.13 -10.85 2.32
C GLN A 107 21.65 -10.31 0.98
N ILE A 108 20.90 -9.43 0.33
CA ILE A 108 21.24 -8.83 -0.97
C ILE A 108 21.95 -7.49 -0.79
N ARG A 109 22.07 -6.99 0.44
CA ARG A 109 22.63 -5.69 0.77
C ARG A 109 24.07 -5.60 0.27
N THR A 110 24.28 -4.77 -0.76
CA THR A 110 25.62 -4.31 -1.13
C THR A 110 25.81 -2.89 -0.62
N GLU A 111 27.07 -2.52 -0.33
CA GLU A 111 27.42 -1.15 0.09
C GLU A 111 26.95 -0.08 -0.92
N GLU A 112 26.85 -0.46 -2.19
CA GLU A 112 26.40 0.39 -3.28
C GLU A 112 24.90 0.76 -3.16
N ILE A 113 24.05 -0.20 -2.75
CA ILE A 113 22.61 0.01 -2.59
C ILE A 113 22.33 0.94 -1.41
N GLU A 114 23.05 0.78 -0.30
CA GLU A 114 22.91 1.64 0.87
C GLU A 114 23.27 3.08 0.56
N LYS A 115 24.43 3.27 -0.10
CA LYS A 115 24.90 4.59 -0.52
C LYS A 115 23.90 5.28 -1.45
N GLU A 116 23.32 4.53 -2.37
CA GLU A 116 22.35 5.05 -3.33
C GLU A 116 21.05 5.57 -2.67
N ILE A 117 20.47 4.80 -1.75
CA ILE A 117 19.26 5.22 -1.01
C ILE A 117 19.56 6.47 -0.19
N TYR A 118 20.70 6.49 0.49
CA TYR A 118 21.14 7.61 1.31
C TYR A 118 21.36 8.88 0.47
N VAL A 119 22.16 8.79 -0.61
CA VAL A 119 22.46 9.92 -1.51
C VAL A 119 21.18 10.53 -2.06
N LYS A 120 20.18 9.70 -2.38
CA LYS A 120 18.90 10.18 -2.89
C LYS A 120 18.10 10.95 -1.83
N GLN A 121 18.03 10.46 -0.60
CA GLN A 121 17.34 11.16 0.50
C GLN A 121 18.02 12.50 0.81
N VAL A 122 19.35 12.50 0.87
CA VAL A 122 20.15 13.71 1.06
C VAL A 122 19.94 14.69 -0.09
N ASN A 123 19.98 14.23 -1.35
CA ASN A 123 19.79 15.09 -2.52
C ASN A 123 18.39 15.72 -2.54
N ALA A 124 17.35 15.00 -2.10
CA ALA A 124 16.01 15.57 -1.99
C ALA A 124 15.97 16.71 -0.95
N SER A 125 16.61 16.53 0.20
CA SER A 125 16.73 17.58 1.22
C SER A 125 17.58 18.76 0.76
N LEU A 126 18.70 18.51 0.08
CA LEU A 126 19.55 19.55 -0.52
C LEU A 126 18.81 20.34 -1.59
N HIS A 127 18.01 19.67 -2.43
CA HIS A 127 17.19 20.33 -3.41
C HIS A 127 16.14 21.25 -2.77
N ALA A 128 15.48 20.81 -1.70
CA ALA A 128 14.55 21.66 -0.94
C ALA A 128 15.27 22.89 -0.33
N LEU A 129 16.47 22.69 0.23
CA LEU A 129 17.31 23.78 0.74
C LEU A 129 17.78 24.74 -0.36
N ALA A 130 18.13 24.24 -1.53
CA ALA A 130 18.50 25.06 -2.68
C ALA A 130 17.32 25.93 -3.16
N GLN A 131 16.11 25.35 -3.22
CA GLN A 131 14.90 26.11 -3.53
C GLN A 131 14.60 27.18 -2.48
N PHE A 132 14.75 26.84 -1.20
CA PHE A 132 14.60 27.78 -0.10
C PHE A 132 15.60 28.94 -0.22
N LYS A 133 16.88 28.63 -0.43
CA LYS A 133 17.96 29.62 -0.64
C LYS A 133 17.66 30.55 -1.81
N GLN A 134 17.18 30.00 -2.93
CA GLN A 134 16.82 30.79 -4.11
C GLN A 134 15.68 31.76 -3.80
N ARG A 135 14.58 31.28 -3.21
CA ARG A 135 13.45 32.17 -2.88
C ARG A 135 13.81 33.24 -1.86
N TYR A 136 14.69 32.93 -0.91
CA TYR A 136 15.21 33.93 0.03
C TYR A 136 16.07 34.97 -0.70
N ALA A 137 16.92 34.54 -1.64
CA ALA A 137 17.69 35.46 -2.48
C ALA A 137 16.76 36.38 -3.28
N ASP A 138 15.69 35.85 -3.87
CA ASP A 138 14.68 36.62 -4.60
C ASP A 138 13.98 37.65 -3.68
N PHE A 139 13.65 37.26 -2.44
CA PHE A 139 13.09 38.19 -1.44
C PHE A 139 14.06 39.34 -1.12
N THR A 140 15.33 39.01 -0.90
CA THR A 140 16.39 39.99 -0.59
C THR A 140 16.60 40.96 -1.75
N TYR A 141 16.68 40.43 -2.98
CA TYR A 141 16.82 41.20 -4.21
C TYR A 141 15.63 42.14 -4.42
N ASN A 142 14.40 41.63 -4.33
CA ASN A 142 13.19 42.43 -4.54
C ASN A 142 13.04 43.54 -3.49
N LEU A 143 13.46 43.31 -2.25
CA LEU A 143 13.47 44.36 -1.22
C LEU A 143 14.51 45.45 -1.54
N SER A 144 15.69 45.05 -2.02
CA SER A 144 16.73 46.00 -2.43
C SER A 144 16.30 46.83 -3.65
N GLU A 145 15.66 46.20 -4.64
CA GLU A 145 15.13 46.90 -5.80
C GLU A 145 13.95 47.81 -5.44
N LEU A 146 13.10 47.43 -4.47
CA LEU A 146 12.05 48.31 -3.93
C LEU A 146 12.65 49.61 -3.35
N VAL A 147 13.69 49.48 -2.52
CA VAL A 147 14.42 50.62 -1.91
C VAL A 147 15.01 51.51 -3.00
N LYS A 148 15.78 50.92 -3.92
CA LYS A 148 16.46 51.61 -5.00
C LYS A 148 15.49 52.30 -5.95
N HIS A 149 14.40 51.62 -6.31
CA HIS A 149 13.34 52.20 -7.13
C HIS A 149 12.75 53.43 -6.46
N SER A 150 12.37 53.33 -5.18
CA SER A 150 11.82 54.44 -4.42
C SER A 150 12.79 55.63 -4.35
N GLN A 151 14.09 55.38 -4.18
CA GLN A 151 15.13 56.42 -4.16
C GLN A 151 15.31 57.12 -5.52
N ILE A 152 15.49 56.36 -6.61
CA ILE A 152 15.62 56.91 -7.97
C ILE A 152 14.41 57.77 -8.33
N GLN A 153 13.23 57.28 -7.95
CA GLN A 153 11.97 57.94 -8.18
C GLN A 153 11.81 59.22 -7.35
N ALA A 154 12.35 59.27 -6.13
CA ALA A 154 12.41 60.48 -5.32
C ALA A 154 13.37 61.53 -5.91
N GLU A 155 14.54 61.11 -6.39
CA GLU A 155 15.53 61.98 -7.01
C GLU A 155 14.97 62.60 -8.29
N ARG A 156 14.33 61.78 -9.13
CA ARG A 156 13.66 62.24 -10.35
C ARG A 156 12.55 63.25 -10.03
N GLU A 157 11.75 63.00 -9.00
CA GLU A 157 10.71 63.95 -8.58
C GLU A 157 11.28 65.26 -8.06
N SER A 158 12.39 65.20 -7.31
CA SER A 158 13.05 66.38 -6.80
C SER A 158 13.66 67.22 -7.91
N ALA A 159 14.17 66.57 -8.97
CA ALA A 159 14.80 67.23 -10.11
C ALA A 159 13.80 67.78 -11.13
N SER A 160 12.72 67.05 -11.45
CA SER A 160 11.82 67.40 -12.56
C SER A 160 10.36 67.63 -12.16
N GLY A 161 9.88 67.16 -11.00
CA GLY A 161 8.50 67.37 -10.55
C GLY A 161 7.38 66.67 -11.36
N ASP A 162 7.73 65.93 -12.41
CA ASP A 162 6.80 65.50 -13.49
C ASP A 162 6.15 64.11 -13.31
N THR A 163 6.30 63.46 -12.17
CA THR A 163 5.82 62.07 -11.99
C THR A 163 4.31 61.94 -11.75
N CYS A 164 3.62 63.04 -11.52
CA CYS A 164 2.19 63.08 -11.16
C CYS A 164 1.37 64.06 -11.99
N ASP A 165 1.94 65.24 -12.23
CA ASP A 165 1.37 66.26 -13.09
C ASP A 165 2.53 66.84 -13.92
N ARG A 166 2.43 66.75 -15.25
CA ARG A 166 3.48 67.19 -16.21
C ARG A 166 3.63 68.71 -16.27
N LYS A 167 2.87 69.44 -15.46
CA LYS A 167 2.84 70.91 -15.40
C LYS A 167 3.71 71.47 -14.26
N THR A 168 4.55 70.66 -13.63
CA THR A 168 5.28 71.03 -12.42
C THR A 168 6.74 71.30 -12.71
N GLN A 169 7.27 72.47 -12.33
CA GLN A 169 8.72 72.72 -12.37
C GLN A 169 9.40 72.08 -11.15
N GLY A 170 10.63 71.59 -11.34
CA GLY A 170 11.43 70.78 -10.41
C GLY A 170 11.68 71.42 -9.04
N ILE A 171 10.75 71.20 -8.11
CA ILE A 171 10.90 71.54 -6.69
C ILE A 171 10.51 70.31 -5.89
N ARG A 172 11.30 69.98 -4.85
CA ARG A 172 11.09 68.84 -3.96
C ARG A 172 9.70 68.88 -3.30
N GLY A 173 8.75 68.19 -3.93
CA GLY A 173 7.34 68.15 -3.55
C GLY A 173 7.01 67.10 -2.47
N PRO A 174 5.75 67.07 -2.00
CA PRO A 174 5.29 66.12 -0.98
C PRO A 174 5.50 64.64 -1.35
N ARG A 175 5.40 64.28 -2.63
CA ARG A 175 5.62 62.90 -3.09
C ARG A 175 7.09 62.50 -3.06
N ALA A 176 8.01 63.42 -3.41
CA ALA A 176 9.44 63.15 -3.34
C ALA A 176 9.84 62.82 -1.90
N ARG A 177 9.34 63.61 -0.93
CA ARG A 177 9.53 63.36 0.50
C ARG A 177 8.94 62.03 0.95
N GLN A 178 7.79 61.64 0.42
CA GLN A 178 7.22 60.33 0.72
C GLN A 178 8.08 59.20 0.16
N ARG A 179 8.53 59.28 -1.08
CA ARG A 179 9.37 58.25 -1.70
C ARG A 179 10.73 58.12 -1.01
N GLU A 180 11.31 59.24 -0.53
CA GLU A 180 12.50 59.22 0.33
C GLU A 180 12.21 58.55 1.68
N ALA A 181 11.07 58.88 2.31
CA ALA A 181 10.68 58.26 3.58
C ALA A 181 10.41 56.76 3.42
N ASP A 182 9.78 56.34 2.32
CA ASP A 182 9.54 54.94 1.99
C ASP A 182 10.88 54.22 1.72
N ALA A 183 11.79 54.83 0.94
CA ALA A 183 13.13 54.30 0.70
C ALA A 183 13.93 54.12 2.00
N ALA A 184 13.98 55.14 2.86
CA ALA A 184 14.67 55.08 4.14
C ALA A 184 14.05 54.02 5.07
N LEU A 185 12.72 53.91 5.08
CA LEU A 185 12.00 52.94 5.89
C LEU A 185 12.33 51.51 5.50
N PHE A 186 12.29 51.18 4.20
CA PHE A 186 12.64 49.84 3.73
C PHE A 186 14.15 49.57 3.81
N ALA A 187 14.99 50.58 3.62
CA ALA A 187 16.44 50.46 3.78
C ALA A 187 16.83 50.05 5.21
N ASN A 188 16.07 50.47 6.23
CA ASN A 188 16.28 50.04 7.61
C ASN A 188 16.10 48.52 7.80
N TYR A 189 15.34 47.84 6.93
CA TYR A 189 15.14 46.39 7.00
C TYR A 189 16.25 45.60 6.28
N LEU A 190 16.95 46.21 5.31
CA LEU A 190 17.99 45.53 4.52
C LEU A 190 19.10 44.88 5.38
N PRO A 191 19.63 45.51 6.45
CA PRO A 191 20.63 44.86 7.30
C PRO A 191 20.12 43.58 7.95
N TYR A 192 18.85 43.55 8.38
CA TYR A 192 18.24 42.38 9.01
C TYR A 192 18.07 41.24 8.00
N VAL A 193 17.55 41.57 6.81
CA VAL A 193 17.34 40.60 5.72
C VAL A 193 18.67 40.03 5.26
N ASN A 194 19.67 40.88 5.00
CA ASN A 194 21.00 40.46 4.56
C ASN A 194 21.71 39.61 5.61
N ASN A 195 21.63 39.98 6.89
CA ASN A 195 22.22 39.20 7.97
C ASN A 195 21.57 37.81 8.07
N SER A 196 20.24 37.76 8.02
CA SER A 196 19.47 36.51 8.07
C SER A 196 19.75 35.62 6.85
N TYR A 197 19.75 36.19 5.64
CA TYR A 197 20.13 35.50 4.40
C TYR A 197 21.55 34.93 4.48
N ASN A 198 22.54 35.74 4.88
CA ASN A 198 23.94 35.31 4.95
C ASN A 198 24.14 34.17 5.96
N LYS A 199 23.47 34.21 7.12
CA LYS A 199 23.50 33.10 8.07
C LYS A 199 23.02 31.80 7.43
N ILE A 200 21.87 31.83 6.76
CA ILE A 200 21.28 30.64 6.12
C ILE A 200 22.19 30.13 5.00
N VAL A 201 22.69 31.02 4.14
CA VAL A 201 23.62 30.64 3.05
C VAL A 201 24.87 29.98 3.61
N ASN A 202 25.43 30.51 4.70
CA ASN A 202 26.60 29.93 5.35
C ASN A 202 26.29 28.55 5.95
N SER A 203 25.15 28.39 6.63
CA SER A 203 24.70 27.09 7.17
C SER A 203 24.48 26.05 6.06
N ILE A 204 23.85 26.43 4.95
CA ILE A 204 23.64 25.55 3.79
C ILE A 204 24.96 25.16 3.13
N THR A 205 25.85 26.13 2.92
CA THR A 205 27.15 25.88 2.27
C THR A 205 28.05 24.99 3.14
N ALA A 206 28.03 25.19 4.46
CA ALA A 206 28.74 24.32 5.40
C ALA A 206 28.20 22.88 5.36
N LEU A 207 26.88 22.72 5.26
CA LEU A 207 26.23 21.43 5.13
C LEU A 207 26.58 20.75 3.79
N GLU A 208 26.51 21.45 2.67
CA GLU A 208 26.90 20.94 1.34
C GLU A 208 28.36 20.45 1.33
N THR A 209 29.27 21.22 1.96
CA THR A 209 30.68 20.85 2.09
C THR A 209 30.87 19.61 2.96
N GLY A 210 30.08 19.47 4.03
CA GLY A 210 30.09 18.30 4.90
C GLY A 210 29.57 17.05 4.20
N LEU A 211 28.49 17.17 3.42
CA LEU A 211 27.85 16.04 2.72
C LEU A 211 28.66 15.54 1.52
N GLY A 212 29.42 16.40 0.86
CA GLY A 212 30.32 16.01 -0.23
C GLY A 212 31.44 15.03 0.19
N ARG A 213 31.63 14.82 1.50
CA ARG A 213 32.63 13.89 2.08
C ARG A 213 32.06 12.57 2.59
N PHE A 214 30.78 12.29 2.33
CA PHE A 214 30.14 11.08 2.84
C PHE A 214 30.89 9.80 2.45
N SER A 215 31.39 9.10 3.47
CA SER A 215 32.12 7.84 3.33
C SER A 215 31.36 6.68 3.98
N ASN A 216 31.57 5.46 3.48
CA ASN A 216 30.92 4.27 4.03
C ASN A 216 31.38 4.08 5.49
N GLY A 217 30.47 4.25 6.44
CA GLY A 217 30.75 4.11 7.88
C GLY A 217 30.52 5.37 8.71
N ASP A 218 30.28 6.51 8.08
CA ASP A 218 29.99 7.76 8.79
C ASP A 218 28.71 7.66 9.62
N ASN A 219 28.64 8.46 10.69
CA ASN A 219 27.51 8.50 11.60
C ASN A 219 26.28 9.18 10.94
N ILE A 220 25.40 8.39 10.32
CA ILE A 220 24.15 8.85 9.66
C ILE A 220 23.38 9.82 10.56
N LYS A 221 23.33 9.53 11.86
CA LYS A 221 22.65 10.36 12.86
C LYS A 221 23.24 11.78 12.95
N GLN A 222 24.56 11.93 12.80
CA GLN A 222 25.19 13.25 12.79
C GLN A 222 24.76 14.07 11.55
N TYR A 223 24.62 13.43 10.39
CA TYR A 223 24.13 14.10 9.19
C TYR A 223 22.65 14.45 9.29
N GLU A 224 21.84 13.54 9.84
CA GLU A 224 20.44 13.81 10.16
C GLU A 224 20.30 15.01 11.10
N ASP A 225 21.06 15.02 12.19
CA ASP A 225 21.07 16.12 13.17
C ASP A 225 21.51 17.44 12.52
N ASN A 226 22.52 17.41 11.64
CA ASN A 226 22.99 18.58 10.91
C ASN A 226 21.93 19.10 9.92
N LEU A 227 21.29 18.22 9.14
CA LEU A 227 20.20 18.58 8.22
C LEU A 227 19.02 19.20 8.98
N ASN A 228 18.57 18.55 10.04
CA ASN A 228 17.46 19.03 10.86
C ASN A 228 17.80 20.35 11.55
N LYS A 229 19.04 20.52 12.00
CA LYS A 229 19.54 21.78 12.55
C LYS A 229 19.47 22.90 11.52
N VAL A 230 19.99 22.70 10.31
CA VAL A 230 19.97 23.71 9.25
C VAL A 230 18.54 24.05 8.83
N ASN A 231 17.66 23.06 8.67
CA ASN A 231 16.25 23.29 8.34
C ASN A 231 15.54 24.09 9.43
N ARG A 232 15.79 23.78 10.71
CA ARG A 232 15.24 24.52 11.84
C ARG A 232 15.76 25.95 11.88
N GLU A 233 17.07 26.15 11.69
CA GLU A 233 17.67 27.49 11.62
C GLU A 233 17.05 28.32 10.48
N ALA A 234 16.90 27.74 9.29
CA ALA A 234 16.28 28.39 8.13
C ALA A 234 14.81 28.77 8.40
N ASN A 235 14.02 27.86 8.98
CA ASN A 235 12.63 28.15 9.35
C ASN A 235 12.52 29.24 10.43
N LEU A 236 13.40 29.24 11.43
CA LEU A 236 13.42 30.26 12.49
C LEU A 236 13.78 31.65 11.94
N GLU A 237 14.80 31.72 11.09
CA GLU A 237 15.25 32.95 10.46
C GLU A 237 14.17 33.51 9.51
N TRP A 238 13.48 32.65 8.75
CA TRP A 238 12.33 33.04 7.93
C TRP A 238 11.07 33.38 8.75
N GLY A 239 10.88 32.77 9.92
CA GLY A 239 9.79 33.03 10.85
C GLY A 239 10.02 34.22 11.79
N SER A 240 11.08 34.99 11.58
CA SER A 240 11.50 36.08 12.45
C SER A 240 10.50 37.24 12.55
N SER A 241 10.50 37.93 13.69
CA SER A 241 9.58 39.04 13.97
C SER A 241 9.73 40.21 12.98
N TRP A 242 10.98 40.55 12.61
CA TRP A 242 11.26 41.65 11.69
C TRP A 242 10.58 41.44 10.33
N ARG A 243 10.49 40.20 9.85
CA ARG A 243 9.81 39.88 8.58
C ARG A 243 8.32 40.13 8.70
N ASN A 244 7.69 39.68 9.78
CA ASN A 244 6.27 39.91 10.01
C ASN A 244 5.95 41.40 10.10
N ASP A 245 6.82 42.19 10.73
CA ASP A 245 6.68 43.64 10.80
C ASP A 245 6.86 44.29 9.43
N LEU A 246 7.85 43.85 8.64
CA LEU A 246 8.04 44.29 7.26
C LEU A 246 6.82 43.97 6.38
N LEU A 247 6.27 42.76 6.45
CA LEU A 247 5.10 42.36 5.65
C LEU A 247 3.86 43.16 6.04
N LYS A 248 3.61 43.41 7.33
CA LYS A 248 2.53 44.30 7.79
C LYS A 248 2.71 45.72 7.27
N LEU A 249 3.95 46.21 7.29
CA LEU A 249 4.30 47.52 6.81
C LEU A 249 4.10 47.65 5.29
N LEU A 250 4.52 46.64 4.51
CA LEU A 250 4.30 46.58 3.06
C LEU A 250 2.80 46.61 2.73
N LYS A 251 1.97 45.80 3.42
CA LYS A 251 0.50 45.81 3.22
C LYS A 251 -0.09 47.20 3.44
N LYS A 252 0.25 47.84 4.57
CA LYS A 252 -0.20 49.20 4.88
C LYS A 252 0.25 50.22 3.83
N ARG A 253 1.45 50.05 3.27
CA ARG A 253 1.99 50.96 2.25
C ARG A 253 1.35 50.78 0.88
N ILE A 254 1.04 49.55 0.48
CA ILE A 254 0.31 49.26 -0.76
C ILE A 254 -1.05 49.98 -0.77
N GLU A 255 -1.81 49.90 0.33
CA GLU A 255 -3.09 50.61 0.47
C GLU A 255 -2.93 52.14 0.28
N GLN A 256 -1.82 52.71 0.78
CA GLN A 256 -1.51 54.13 0.61
C GLN A 256 -1.12 54.48 -0.83
N TRP A 257 -0.41 53.60 -1.54
CA TRP A 257 0.05 53.83 -2.91
C TRP A 257 -1.01 53.56 -3.98
N GLN A 258 -1.99 52.69 -3.72
CA GLN A 258 -3.01 52.29 -4.70
C GLN A 258 -4.24 53.20 -4.82
N GLY A 259 -4.48 54.13 -3.89
CA GLY A 259 -5.63 55.04 -4.10
C GLY A 259 -6.06 55.97 -2.97
N GLN A 260 -5.43 55.94 -1.79
CA GLN A 260 -5.94 56.69 -0.64
C GLN A 260 -5.20 57.98 -0.29
N LYS A 261 -4.03 58.25 -0.88
CA LYS A 261 -3.22 59.41 -0.48
C LYS A 261 -3.46 60.61 -1.37
N GLU A 262 -4.17 61.60 -0.83
CA GLU A 262 -4.29 62.93 -1.40
C GLU A 262 -3.13 63.79 -0.92
N PHE A 263 -2.43 64.42 -1.86
CA PHE A 263 -1.36 65.36 -1.56
C PHE A 263 -1.92 66.78 -1.62
N ILE A 264 -1.66 67.57 -0.57
CA ILE A 264 -2.05 68.97 -0.51
C ILE A 264 -0.93 69.82 -1.12
N ARG A 265 -1.29 70.69 -2.08
CA ARG A 265 -0.40 71.69 -2.67
C ARG A 265 -1.13 73.03 -2.72
N GLY A 266 -0.81 73.92 -1.76
CA GLY A 266 -1.56 75.17 -1.61
C GLY A 266 -3.02 74.88 -1.25
N GLN A 267 -3.97 75.36 -2.07
CA GLN A 267 -5.41 75.11 -1.90
C GLN A 267 -5.94 73.87 -2.65
N ASN A 268 -5.11 73.20 -3.46
CA ASN A 268 -5.55 72.07 -4.29
C ASN A 268 -5.06 70.74 -3.71
N THR A 269 -5.92 69.71 -3.77
CA THR A 269 -5.56 68.31 -3.53
C THR A 269 -5.38 67.58 -4.86
N PHE A 270 -4.39 66.70 -4.94
CA PHE A 270 -4.21 65.81 -6.09
C PHE A 270 -3.91 64.39 -5.64
N LYS A 271 -4.40 63.42 -6.41
CA LYS A 271 -4.11 62.00 -6.23
C LYS A 271 -3.00 61.62 -7.17
N CYS A 272 -2.05 60.86 -6.67
CA CYS A 272 -1.01 60.31 -7.51
C CYS A 272 -0.68 58.89 -7.05
N PRO A 273 -1.24 57.87 -7.70
CA PRO A 273 -0.93 56.48 -7.38
C PRO A 273 0.50 56.10 -7.80
N ASP A 274 1.03 55.04 -7.21
CA ASP A 274 2.31 54.45 -7.60
C ASP A 274 2.15 52.94 -7.79
N GLU A 275 1.56 52.56 -8.93
CA GLU A 275 1.28 51.16 -9.26
C GLU A 275 2.55 50.31 -9.39
N THR A 276 3.67 50.94 -9.76
CA THR A 276 4.94 50.21 -9.92
C THR A 276 5.51 49.83 -8.55
N LEU A 277 5.52 50.77 -7.60
CA LEU A 277 5.96 50.50 -6.23
C LEU A 277 5.02 49.51 -5.51
N ALA A 278 3.71 49.62 -5.75
CA ALA A 278 2.73 48.65 -5.25
C ALA A 278 3.01 47.24 -5.79
N ARG A 279 3.30 47.10 -7.10
CA ARG A 279 3.62 45.79 -7.71
C ARG A 279 4.87 45.14 -7.14
N TYR A 280 5.92 45.93 -6.86
CA TYR A 280 7.12 45.40 -6.19
C TYR A 280 6.80 44.87 -4.78
N ALA A 281 6.00 45.61 -4.02
CA ALA A 281 5.58 45.19 -2.68
C ALA A 281 4.63 43.99 -2.72
N GLU A 282 3.71 43.91 -3.68
CA GLU A 282 2.86 42.73 -3.91
C GLU A 282 3.69 41.50 -4.26
N THR A 283 4.73 41.67 -5.09
CA THR A 283 5.67 40.60 -5.42
C THR A 283 6.34 40.07 -4.15
N LEU A 284 6.82 40.95 -3.27
CA LEU A 284 7.38 40.59 -1.97
C LEU A 284 6.38 39.88 -1.04
N LEU A 285 5.11 40.31 -1.04
CA LEU A 285 4.05 39.67 -0.26
C LEU A 285 3.66 38.28 -0.80
N SER A 286 3.78 38.08 -2.11
CA SER A 286 3.48 36.81 -2.78
C SER A 286 4.59 35.77 -2.68
N LEU A 287 5.79 36.18 -2.26
CA LEU A 287 6.93 35.28 -2.02
C LEU A 287 6.70 34.49 -0.74
N GLU A 288 5.93 33.41 -0.87
CA GLU A 288 5.81 32.39 0.15
C GLU A 288 6.96 31.39 0.00
N ILE A 289 7.71 31.17 1.09
CA ILE A 289 8.71 30.11 1.17
C ILE A 289 8.11 29.02 2.04
N ASN A 290 7.98 27.82 1.48
CA ASN A 290 7.49 26.65 2.19
C ASN A 290 8.41 26.34 3.37
N GLU A 291 7.81 26.01 4.52
CA GLU A 291 8.57 25.53 5.67
C GLU A 291 9.30 24.23 5.32
N LEU A 292 10.57 24.16 5.72
CA LEU A 292 11.38 22.97 5.55
C LEU A 292 11.01 21.94 6.61
N ASN A 293 11.04 20.65 6.25
CA ASN A 293 10.82 19.58 7.22
C ASN A 293 11.98 19.53 8.23
N THR A 294 11.70 19.68 9.52
CA THR A 294 12.70 19.65 10.60
C THR A 294 12.88 18.27 11.24
N GLU A 295 12.11 17.28 10.80
CA GLU A 295 12.15 15.90 11.28
C GLU A 295 12.47 14.95 10.13
N ILE A 296 13.51 15.29 9.36
CA ILE A 296 14.05 14.36 8.38
C ILE A 296 14.65 13.19 9.15
N LYS A 297 14.19 11.99 8.83
CA LYS A 297 14.80 10.74 9.26
C LYS A 297 15.48 10.12 8.07
N LEU A 298 16.81 10.06 8.11
CA LEU A 298 17.58 9.36 7.09
C LEU A 298 17.50 7.87 7.38
N LEU A 299 17.35 7.06 6.33
CA LEU A 299 17.31 5.61 6.48
C LEU A 299 18.65 5.14 7.02
N ASP A 300 18.67 4.67 8.26
CA ASP A 300 19.79 3.92 8.79
C ASP A 300 19.67 2.46 8.33
N SER A 301 20.58 2.04 7.46
CA SER A 301 20.60 0.67 6.94
C SER A 301 21.02 -0.36 7.99
N ARG A 302 21.48 0.06 9.16
CA ARG A 302 21.76 -0.80 10.32
C ARG A 302 20.53 -0.98 11.21
N ASP A 303 19.53 -0.11 11.09
CA ASP A 303 18.27 -0.21 11.82
C ASP A 303 17.26 -1.05 11.03
N SER A 304 17.15 -2.33 11.39
CA SER A 304 16.24 -3.28 10.76
C SER A 304 14.77 -2.84 10.80
N ARG A 305 14.37 -2.06 11.81
CA ARG A 305 13.00 -1.56 11.93
C ARG A 305 12.72 -0.49 10.87
N GLN A 306 13.67 0.40 10.61
CA GLN A 306 13.52 1.42 9.58
C GLN A 306 13.49 0.80 8.17
N ILE A 307 14.34 -0.19 7.91
CA ILE A 307 14.31 -0.96 6.65
C ILE A 307 12.93 -1.58 6.43
N GLN A 308 12.32 -2.15 7.46
CA GLN A 308 10.98 -2.75 7.37
C GLN A 308 9.90 -1.71 7.12
N MET A 309 9.92 -0.59 7.84
CA MET A 309 8.96 0.50 7.61
C MET A 309 9.08 1.06 6.20
N PHE A 310 10.32 1.20 5.69
CA PHE A 310 10.59 1.58 4.32
C PHE A 310 10.04 0.54 3.31
N ALA A 311 10.20 -0.75 3.60
CA ALA A 311 9.67 -1.83 2.78
C ALA A 311 8.14 -1.79 2.69
N PHE A 312 7.45 -1.67 3.82
CA PHE A 312 5.99 -1.55 3.86
C PHE A 312 5.53 -0.30 3.12
N LYS A 313 6.16 0.85 3.35
CA LYS A 313 5.82 2.09 2.63
C LYS A 313 5.98 1.91 1.11
N THR A 314 7.06 1.26 0.69
CA THR A 314 7.33 0.96 -0.72
C THR A 314 6.30 -0.01 -1.30
N LEU A 315 5.98 -1.09 -0.58
CA LEU A 315 4.99 -2.09 -0.98
C LEU A 315 3.59 -1.48 -1.08
N PHE A 316 3.16 -0.69 -0.09
CA PHE A 316 1.87 -0.01 -0.10
C PHE A 316 1.81 1.05 -1.20
N ASN A 317 2.88 1.83 -1.42
CA ASN A 317 2.93 2.78 -2.51
C ASN A 317 2.81 2.05 -3.86
N ILE A 318 3.53 0.95 -4.07
CA ILE A 318 3.37 0.13 -5.28
C ILE A 318 1.92 -0.35 -5.40
N LEU A 319 1.34 -0.94 -4.34
CA LEU A 319 -0.01 -1.51 -4.37
C LEU A 319 -1.10 -0.46 -4.63
N LEU A 320 -0.95 0.75 -4.08
CA LEU A 320 -1.93 1.84 -4.20
C LEU A 320 -1.72 2.70 -5.46
N GLU A 321 -0.48 2.82 -5.95
CA GLU A 321 -0.15 3.61 -7.14
C GLU A 321 -0.15 2.79 -8.43
N THR A 322 0.03 1.46 -8.37
CA THR A 322 -0.07 0.61 -9.58
C THR A 322 -1.38 0.73 -10.35
N PRO A 323 -2.57 0.86 -9.71
CA PRO A 323 -3.80 1.16 -10.44
C PRO A 323 -3.68 2.47 -11.22
N LYS A 324 -3.09 3.52 -10.62
CA LYS A 324 -2.90 4.81 -11.30
C LYS A 324 -1.97 4.68 -12.49
N TRP A 325 -0.92 3.86 -12.43
CA TRP A 325 -0.01 3.67 -13.57
C TRP A 325 -0.64 2.92 -14.74
N VAL A 326 -1.61 2.03 -14.46
CA VAL A 326 -2.38 1.31 -15.49
C VAL A 326 -3.43 2.23 -16.13
N PHE A 327 -4.08 3.09 -15.34
CA PHE A 327 -5.16 3.94 -15.82
C PHE A 327 -4.72 5.35 -16.29
N TYR A 328 -3.55 5.85 -15.85
CA TYR A 328 -3.03 7.19 -16.13
C TYR A 328 -1.51 7.18 -16.37
N PRO A 329 -1.06 6.79 -17.58
CA PRO A 329 0.37 6.61 -17.87
C PRO A 329 1.20 7.91 -17.96
N GLN A 330 0.57 9.10 -17.99
CA GLN A 330 1.26 10.39 -18.12
C GLN A 330 1.99 10.88 -16.85
N ASP A 331 1.65 10.36 -15.66
CA ASP A 331 2.27 10.75 -14.38
C ASP A 331 3.55 9.95 -14.04
N ARG A 332 4.15 9.26 -15.01
CA ARG A 332 5.37 8.44 -14.79
C ARG A 332 6.65 9.22 -14.46
N LYS A 333 6.65 10.55 -14.49
CA LYS A 333 7.90 11.34 -14.45
C LYS A 333 8.62 11.36 -13.10
N ASP A 334 7.93 11.05 -11.99
CA ASP A 334 8.55 11.11 -10.65
C ASP A 334 8.91 9.72 -10.06
N THR A 335 8.71 8.63 -10.80
CA THR A 335 8.99 7.26 -10.33
C THR A 335 10.32 6.67 -10.79
N GLU A 336 11.32 7.50 -11.13
CA GLU A 336 12.76 7.12 -11.25
C GLU A 336 13.37 6.55 -9.95
N SER A 337 12.53 6.38 -8.94
CA SER A 337 12.85 6.26 -7.53
C SER A 337 12.86 4.81 -7.03
N LEU A 338 12.26 3.88 -7.77
CA LEU A 338 12.28 2.44 -7.51
C LEU A 338 13.35 1.76 -8.34
N LYS A 339 14.62 1.93 -7.93
CA LYS A 339 15.72 1.19 -8.55
C LYS A 339 15.59 -0.31 -8.29
N THR A 340 16.18 -1.09 -9.19
CA THR A 340 16.23 -2.57 -9.19
C THR A 340 16.61 -3.15 -7.83
N SER A 341 17.44 -2.44 -7.08
CA SER A 341 17.88 -2.78 -5.72
C SER A 341 16.75 -2.91 -4.71
N ASN A 342 15.66 -2.14 -4.83
CA ASN A 342 14.49 -2.21 -3.94
C ASN A 342 13.41 -3.18 -4.45
N ILE A 343 13.32 -3.34 -5.78
CA ILE A 343 12.32 -4.24 -6.41
C ILE A 343 12.73 -5.69 -6.24
N PHE A 344 14.03 -6.00 -6.26
CA PHE A 344 14.49 -7.39 -6.27
C PHE A 344 14.15 -8.17 -4.98
N PRO A 345 14.41 -7.66 -3.75
CA PRO A 345 14.00 -8.34 -2.52
C PRO A 345 12.48 -8.52 -2.42
N LEU A 346 11.72 -7.51 -2.84
CA LEU A 346 10.26 -7.53 -2.86
C LEU A 346 9.74 -8.57 -3.88
N GLY A 347 10.33 -8.60 -5.06
CA GLY A 347 10.02 -9.52 -6.14
C GLY A 347 10.28 -10.98 -5.75
N LEU A 348 11.37 -11.26 -5.04
CA LEU A 348 11.65 -12.61 -4.52
C LEU A 348 10.55 -13.09 -3.57
N GLY A 349 10.13 -12.26 -2.62
CA GLY A 349 9.01 -12.58 -1.73
C GLY A 349 7.72 -12.86 -2.50
N ILE A 350 7.38 -12.00 -3.46
CA ILE A 350 6.19 -12.16 -4.31
C ILE A 350 6.24 -13.47 -5.10
N ILE A 351 7.40 -13.80 -5.69
CA ILE A 351 7.58 -15.03 -6.46
C ILE A 351 7.37 -16.26 -5.58
N VAL A 352 7.94 -16.29 -4.37
CA VAL A 352 7.79 -17.43 -3.45
C VAL A 352 6.31 -17.65 -3.11
N ASP A 353 5.59 -16.59 -2.72
CA ASP A 353 4.17 -16.72 -2.35
C ASP A 353 3.29 -17.08 -3.56
N LEU A 354 3.58 -16.55 -4.75
CA LEU A 354 2.90 -16.95 -6.00
C LEU A 354 3.14 -18.41 -6.35
N LEU A 355 4.35 -18.94 -6.11
CA LEU A 355 4.65 -20.35 -6.35
C LEU A 355 3.85 -21.27 -5.42
N ILE A 356 3.58 -20.85 -4.18
CA ILE A 356 2.66 -21.56 -3.26
C ILE A 356 1.26 -21.59 -3.88
N PHE A 357 0.73 -20.43 -4.30
CA PHE A 357 -0.60 -20.32 -4.89
C PHE A 357 -0.75 -21.18 -6.15
N LEU A 358 0.18 -21.06 -7.10
CA LEU A 358 0.18 -21.83 -8.33
C LEU A 358 0.23 -23.34 -8.04
N SER A 359 1.10 -23.78 -7.12
CA SER A 359 1.22 -25.19 -6.75
C SER A 359 -0.09 -25.77 -6.21
N ILE A 360 -0.86 -24.99 -5.44
CA ILE A 360 -2.20 -25.39 -4.96
C ILE A 360 -3.19 -25.55 -6.12
N PHE A 361 -3.14 -24.67 -7.11
CA PHE A 361 -3.98 -24.77 -8.32
C PHE A 361 -3.63 -25.99 -9.17
N TYR A 362 -2.36 -26.37 -9.25
CA TYR A 362 -1.90 -27.54 -10.00
C TYR A 362 -2.33 -28.89 -9.40
N ILE A 363 -2.68 -28.95 -8.12
CA ILE A 363 -3.22 -30.16 -7.51
C ILE A 363 -4.55 -30.52 -8.19
N LYS A 364 -4.65 -31.62 -8.93
CA LYS A 364 -5.97 -32.06 -9.45
C LYS A 364 -6.86 -32.48 -8.27
N PRO A 365 -8.17 -32.15 -8.24
CA PRO A 365 -9.06 -32.64 -7.19
C PRO A 365 -9.07 -34.17 -7.19
N SER A 366 -8.59 -34.78 -6.10
CA SER A 366 -8.18 -36.19 -6.07
C SER A 366 -9.30 -37.21 -6.03
N VAL A 367 -10.43 -36.95 -5.34
CA VAL A 367 -11.27 -38.07 -4.86
C VAL A 367 -12.74 -37.98 -5.24
N GLY A 368 -13.24 -36.85 -5.75
CA GLY A 368 -14.67 -36.73 -6.10
C GLY A 368 -15.12 -37.62 -7.26
N ASN A 369 -14.26 -37.86 -8.26
CA ASN A 369 -14.74 -38.31 -9.58
C ASN A 369 -14.89 -39.83 -9.73
N LYS A 370 -14.39 -40.65 -8.81
CA LYS A 370 -14.54 -42.12 -8.89
C LYS A 370 -15.77 -42.60 -8.13
N HIS A 371 -15.98 -42.08 -6.91
CA HIS A 371 -17.21 -42.33 -6.18
C HIS A 371 -18.41 -41.63 -6.84
N SER A 372 -18.29 -40.38 -7.30
CA SER A 372 -19.42 -39.73 -7.98
C SER A 372 -19.83 -40.46 -9.25
N LYS A 373 -18.88 -40.93 -10.09
CA LYS A 373 -19.19 -41.70 -11.30
C LYS A 373 -19.80 -43.06 -11.02
N ILE A 374 -19.34 -43.74 -9.97
CA ILE A 374 -19.93 -45.02 -9.56
C ILE A 374 -21.35 -44.78 -9.02
N VAL A 375 -21.52 -43.81 -8.13
CA VAL A 375 -22.84 -43.45 -7.57
C VAL A 375 -23.80 -43.03 -8.68
N ALA A 376 -23.37 -42.14 -9.57
CA ALA A 376 -24.07 -41.76 -10.80
C ALA A 376 -24.52 -42.96 -11.64
N SER A 377 -23.62 -43.91 -11.91
CA SER A 377 -23.96 -45.10 -12.68
C SER A 377 -24.97 -46.03 -11.99
N LEU A 378 -25.05 -45.99 -10.66
CA LEU A 378 -25.92 -46.85 -9.85
C LEU A 378 -27.29 -46.21 -9.56
N VAL A 379 -27.37 -44.88 -9.50
CA VAL A 379 -28.60 -44.14 -9.15
C VAL A 379 -29.78 -44.53 -10.06
N PRO A 380 -29.67 -44.56 -11.40
CA PRO A 380 -30.79 -44.96 -12.26
C PRO A 380 -31.30 -46.37 -11.99
N THR A 381 -30.39 -47.31 -11.72
CA THR A 381 -30.76 -48.70 -11.41
C THR A 381 -31.44 -48.78 -10.05
N ILE A 382 -30.94 -48.05 -9.06
CA ILE A 382 -31.54 -48.01 -7.72
C ILE A 382 -32.93 -47.38 -7.75
N THR A 383 -33.12 -46.27 -8.47
CA THR A 383 -34.41 -45.59 -8.59
C THR A 383 -35.43 -46.44 -9.36
N HIS A 384 -35.00 -47.19 -10.39
CA HIS A 384 -35.86 -48.12 -11.12
C HIS A 384 -36.45 -49.24 -10.24
N TYR A 385 -35.72 -49.65 -9.20
CA TYR A 385 -36.14 -50.69 -8.26
C TYR A 385 -36.70 -50.15 -6.93
N ALA A 386 -36.81 -48.83 -6.79
CA ALA A 386 -37.39 -48.20 -5.61
C ALA A 386 -38.92 -48.21 -5.68
N VAL A 387 -39.56 -48.65 -4.59
CA VAL A 387 -41.01 -48.76 -4.48
C VAL A 387 -41.45 -48.18 -3.15
N GLN A 388 -42.50 -47.35 -3.19
CA GLN A 388 -43.14 -46.86 -1.98
C GLN A 388 -44.30 -47.79 -1.59
N TRP A 389 -44.32 -48.23 -0.34
CA TRP A 389 -45.41 -49.03 0.21
C TRP A 389 -45.86 -48.45 1.54
N GLY A 390 -47.04 -47.83 1.54
CA GLY A 390 -47.51 -47.02 2.66
C GLY A 390 -46.65 -45.77 2.84
N LYS A 391 -46.16 -45.53 4.06
CA LYS A 391 -45.27 -44.40 4.40
C LYS A 391 -43.78 -44.72 4.23
N GLU A 392 -43.46 -45.97 3.92
CA GLU A 392 -42.09 -46.49 3.90
C GLU A 392 -41.61 -46.69 2.47
N HIS A 393 -40.31 -46.52 2.25
CA HIS A 393 -39.68 -46.78 0.95
C HIS A 393 -38.87 -48.08 1.02
N TYR A 394 -38.94 -48.83 -0.06
CA TYR A 394 -38.22 -50.09 -0.22
C TYR A 394 -37.44 -50.07 -1.52
N ILE A 395 -36.26 -50.67 -1.51
CA ILE A 395 -35.56 -51.03 -2.76
C ILE A 395 -35.68 -52.54 -2.90
N VAL A 396 -36.18 -53.01 -4.04
CA VAL A 396 -36.40 -54.44 -4.31
C VAL A 396 -35.46 -54.87 -5.43
N LEU A 397 -34.33 -55.49 -5.09
CA LEU A 397 -33.32 -55.90 -6.07
C LEU A 397 -33.50 -57.38 -6.44
N PRO A 398 -33.51 -57.72 -7.74
CA PRO A 398 -33.53 -59.12 -8.16
C PRO A 398 -32.22 -59.82 -7.78
N VAL A 399 -32.31 -61.06 -7.29
CA VAL A 399 -31.17 -61.93 -6.99
C VAL A 399 -30.66 -62.51 -8.32
N ILE A 400 -29.98 -61.69 -9.10
CA ILE A 400 -29.25 -62.12 -10.30
C ILE A 400 -27.76 -61.97 -9.99
N GLN A 401 -26.93 -62.94 -10.41
CA GLN A 401 -25.47 -62.86 -10.28
C GLN A 401 -24.91 -61.85 -11.30
N ASN A 402 -25.03 -60.56 -11.00
CA ASN A 402 -24.40 -59.51 -11.79
C ASN A 402 -23.46 -58.66 -10.90
N ARG A 403 -22.35 -58.20 -11.48
CA ARG A 403 -21.34 -57.34 -10.82
C ARG A 403 -21.95 -56.05 -10.25
N GLU A 404 -22.98 -55.53 -10.92
CA GLU A 404 -23.74 -54.36 -10.50
C GLU A 404 -24.46 -54.59 -9.16
N ARG A 405 -24.99 -55.79 -8.92
CA ARG A 405 -25.65 -56.13 -7.64
C ARG A 405 -24.70 -55.93 -6.48
N ILE A 406 -23.48 -56.48 -6.57
CA ILE A 406 -22.48 -56.37 -5.49
C ILE A 406 -22.14 -54.90 -5.21
N GLN A 407 -22.10 -54.07 -6.25
CA GLN A 407 -21.86 -52.63 -6.11
C GLN A 407 -23.02 -51.91 -5.43
N ILE A 408 -24.27 -52.23 -5.81
CA ILE A 408 -25.47 -51.66 -5.17
C ILE A 408 -25.55 -52.13 -3.70
N GLU A 409 -25.31 -53.40 -3.42
CA GLU A 409 -25.36 -53.93 -2.05
C GLU A 409 -24.29 -53.30 -1.16
N ASN A 410 -23.07 -53.13 -1.67
CA ASN A 410 -22.02 -52.43 -0.94
C ASN A 410 -22.36 -50.95 -0.74
N PHE A 411 -22.96 -50.30 -1.75
CA PHE A 411 -23.42 -48.92 -1.65
C PHE A 411 -24.52 -48.76 -0.59
N LEU A 412 -25.51 -49.65 -0.57
CA LEU A 412 -26.58 -49.63 0.43
C LEU A 412 -26.04 -49.89 1.84
N LYS A 413 -25.14 -50.87 2.00
CA LYS A 413 -24.47 -51.15 3.28
C LYS A 413 -23.66 -49.96 3.79
N LEU A 414 -22.96 -49.24 2.91
CA LEU A 414 -22.22 -48.02 3.28
C LEU A 414 -23.12 -46.91 3.82
N HIS A 415 -24.40 -46.89 3.43
CA HIS A 415 -25.39 -45.93 3.92
C HIS A 415 -26.23 -46.48 5.09
N GLY A 416 -25.80 -47.59 5.71
CA GLY A 416 -26.51 -48.20 6.84
C GLY A 416 -27.86 -48.81 6.47
N ILE A 417 -28.10 -49.10 5.18
CA ILE A 417 -29.33 -49.70 4.71
C ILE A 417 -29.21 -51.22 4.78
N GLU A 418 -29.91 -51.82 5.73
CA GLU A 418 -29.90 -53.26 5.95
C GLU A 418 -30.95 -53.99 5.10
N VAL A 419 -30.64 -55.25 4.78
CA VAL A 419 -31.57 -56.16 4.11
C VAL A 419 -32.62 -56.61 5.13
N ILE A 420 -33.89 -56.30 4.89
CA ILE A 420 -34.98 -56.82 5.74
C ILE A 420 -35.20 -58.30 5.44
N ARG A 421 -35.19 -58.64 4.15
CA ARG A 421 -35.49 -59.99 3.68
C ARG A 421 -34.63 -60.32 2.47
N SER A 422 -33.90 -61.42 2.59
CA SER A 422 -33.09 -61.97 1.50
C SER A 422 -33.84 -63.10 0.81
N TYR A 423 -33.69 -63.23 -0.51
CA TYR A 423 -34.28 -64.33 -1.30
C TYR A 423 -35.81 -64.46 -1.15
N ALA A 424 -36.52 -63.35 -1.08
CA ALA A 424 -37.98 -63.35 -1.06
C ALA A 424 -38.53 -63.80 -2.43
N PRO A 425 -39.37 -64.85 -2.53
CA PRO A 425 -40.04 -65.22 -3.77
C PRO A 425 -41.03 -64.13 -4.21
N HIS A 426 -41.36 -64.11 -5.51
CA HIS A 426 -42.26 -63.11 -6.10
C HIS A 426 -43.63 -63.02 -5.40
N SER A 427 -44.15 -64.14 -4.87
CA SER A 427 -45.41 -64.21 -4.13
C SER A 427 -45.43 -63.36 -2.86
N GLU A 428 -44.26 -63.11 -2.26
CA GLU A 428 -44.09 -62.36 -1.02
C GLU A 428 -43.77 -60.88 -1.22
N LEU A 429 -43.66 -60.43 -2.47
CA LEU A 429 -43.41 -59.03 -2.76
C LEU A 429 -44.62 -58.14 -2.39
N PRO A 430 -44.38 -56.85 -2.08
CA PRO A 430 -45.45 -55.86 -1.93
C PRO A 430 -46.38 -55.84 -3.16
N THR A 431 -47.68 -55.61 -2.97
CA THR A 431 -48.69 -55.55 -4.06
C THR A 431 -48.27 -54.63 -5.23
N PRO A 432 -47.67 -53.43 -5.00
CA PRO A 432 -47.20 -52.58 -6.09
C PRO A 432 -46.13 -53.24 -6.98
N CYS A 433 -45.30 -54.13 -6.42
CA CYS A 433 -44.25 -54.82 -7.16
C CYS A 433 -44.78 -55.98 -8.01
N LYS A 434 -45.87 -56.64 -7.59
CA LYS A 434 -46.42 -57.81 -8.29
C LYS A 434 -46.88 -57.51 -9.72
N HIS A 435 -47.30 -56.28 -9.99
CA HIS A 435 -47.81 -55.86 -11.30
C HIS A 435 -46.73 -55.26 -12.21
N HIS A 436 -45.52 -55.01 -11.71
CA HIS A 436 -44.49 -54.35 -12.50
C HIS A 436 -43.68 -55.37 -13.31
N LYS A 437 -43.63 -55.18 -14.63
CA LYS A 437 -43.04 -56.13 -15.61
C LYS A 437 -41.59 -56.53 -15.30
N SER A 438 -40.83 -55.65 -14.64
CA SER A 438 -39.44 -55.92 -14.27
C SER A 438 -39.29 -56.98 -13.18
N PHE A 439 -40.31 -57.20 -12.35
CA PHE A 439 -40.29 -58.19 -11.25
C PHE A 439 -40.87 -59.56 -11.65
N GLN A 440 -41.50 -59.69 -12.82
CA GLN A 440 -42.12 -60.96 -13.24
C GLN A 440 -41.10 -61.98 -13.78
N LYS A 441 -39.89 -61.55 -14.13
CA LYS A 441 -38.87 -62.40 -14.78
C LYS A 441 -37.87 -63.06 -13.82
N SER A 442 -37.83 -62.68 -12.55
CA SER A 442 -36.83 -63.15 -11.60
C SER A 442 -37.48 -63.90 -10.42
N GLY A 443 -36.88 -65.03 -10.03
CA GLY A 443 -37.46 -65.93 -9.04
C GLY A 443 -37.31 -65.48 -7.58
N LEU A 444 -36.28 -64.69 -7.25
CA LEU A 444 -35.93 -64.31 -5.88
C LEU A 444 -35.47 -62.84 -5.81
N PHE A 445 -35.77 -62.16 -4.70
CA PHE A 445 -35.47 -60.73 -4.48
C PHE A 445 -34.87 -60.45 -3.10
N ASN A 446 -34.03 -59.43 -3.02
CA ASN A 446 -33.60 -58.83 -1.75
C ASN A 446 -34.37 -57.52 -1.52
N ILE A 447 -34.94 -57.37 -0.33
CA ILE A 447 -35.76 -56.21 0.05
C ILE A 447 -35.00 -55.41 1.09
N TYR A 448 -34.77 -54.13 0.79
CA TYR A 448 -34.09 -53.18 1.65
C TYR A 448 -35.08 -52.14 2.14
N LYS A 449 -35.08 -51.82 3.45
CA LYS A 449 -35.87 -50.71 3.98
C LYS A 449 -35.05 -49.44 3.83
N VAL A 450 -35.63 -48.40 3.25
CA VAL A 450 -34.90 -47.17 2.96
C VAL A 450 -35.54 -45.99 3.69
N PRO A 451 -34.76 -45.22 4.46
CA PRO A 451 -35.25 -43.98 5.05
C PRO A 451 -35.75 -43.01 3.97
N SER A 452 -36.87 -42.33 4.20
CA SER A 452 -37.43 -41.37 3.23
C SER A 452 -36.45 -40.23 2.88
N GLN A 453 -35.53 -39.88 3.80
CA GLN A 453 -34.49 -38.89 3.54
C GLN A 453 -33.51 -39.35 2.46
N PHE A 454 -33.07 -40.61 2.52
CA PHE A 454 -32.14 -41.17 1.53
C PHE A 454 -32.77 -41.20 0.12
N MET A 455 -34.07 -41.48 0.01
CA MET A 455 -34.78 -41.41 -1.27
C MET A 455 -34.85 -40.00 -1.85
N LYS A 456 -34.98 -38.97 -1.00
CA LYS A 456 -34.94 -37.56 -1.43
C LYS A 456 -33.55 -37.14 -1.91
N GLU A 457 -32.50 -37.65 -1.28
CA GLU A 457 -31.12 -37.40 -1.69
C GLU A 457 -30.80 -38.09 -3.03
N LEU A 458 -31.23 -39.34 -3.21
CA LEU A 458 -31.11 -40.08 -4.48
C LEU A 458 -31.82 -39.39 -5.64
N SER A 459 -33.03 -38.88 -5.43
CA SER A 459 -33.78 -38.19 -6.50
C SER A 459 -33.15 -36.84 -6.87
N ALA A 460 -32.61 -36.11 -5.89
CA ALA A 460 -31.87 -34.87 -6.15
C ALA A 460 -30.62 -35.11 -7.01
N ILE A 461 -29.88 -36.20 -6.76
CA ILE A 461 -28.71 -36.60 -7.55
C ILE A 461 -29.13 -36.97 -8.99
N TYR A 462 -30.22 -37.72 -9.14
CA TYR A 462 -30.72 -38.12 -10.48
C TYR A 462 -31.12 -36.91 -11.33
N ILE A 463 -31.80 -35.93 -10.76
CA ILE A 463 -32.24 -34.71 -11.46
C ILE A 463 -31.04 -33.87 -11.90
N ASP A 464 -29.99 -33.76 -11.08
CA ASP A 464 -28.77 -33.01 -11.42
C ASP A 464 -27.99 -33.69 -12.57
N GLU A 465 -27.95 -35.02 -12.61
CA GLU A 465 -27.34 -35.76 -13.71
C GLU A 465 -28.11 -35.63 -15.03
N GLU A 466 -29.44 -35.71 -14.98
CA GLU A 466 -30.27 -35.56 -16.19
C GLU A 466 -30.17 -34.13 -16.74
N ALA A 467 -30.12 -33.13 -15.85
CA ALA A 467 -29.83 -31.73 -16.21
C ALA A 467 -28.43 -31.53 -16.79
N GLN A 468 -27.43 -32.30 -16.33
CA GLN A 468 -26.07 -32.29 -16.89
C GLN A 468 -25.97 -32.99 -18.25
N LYS A 469 -26.80 -34.01 -18.54
CA LYS A 469 -26.84 -34.65 -19.87
C LYS A 469 -27.54 -33.79 -20.93
N LEU A 470 -28.43 -32.89 -20.51
CA LEU A 470 -29.16 -31.96 -21.38
C LEU A 470 -28.40 -30.65 -21.68
N ARG A 471 -27.30 -30.39 -20.98
CA ARG A 471 -26.38 -29.27 -21.20
C ARG A 471 -25.13 -29.74 -21.93
#